data_AF-A0A4V6NZH2-F1
#
_entry.id   AF-A0A4V6NZH2-F1
#
_cell.length_a   1.000
_cell.length_b   1.000
_cell.length_c   1.000
_cell.angle_alpha   90.00
_cell.angle_beta   90.00
_cell.angle_gamma   90.00
#
_symmetry.space_group_name_H-M   'P 1'
#
loop_
_entity.id
_entity.type
_entity.pdbx_description
1 polymer ?
#
loop_
_entity_poly.entity_id
_entity_poly.type
_entity_poly.pdbx_seq_one_letter_code
_entity_poly.pdbx_strand_id
1 'polypeptide(L)'
;MKVLWRRALFAAGFVFLVIGAIGMIVPMLPGTVFLILAAWCFARTSPRFEAWLLNHRYLGPSVRRWQETGAIPPIVKLFALASFVGTLSGTWYFGAPPVVLGVEGAVFAALTVFIVTRPSG
;
A
#
# COMPACT_ATOMS: atom_id res chain seq x y z
N MET A 1 -2.11 -13.90 -27.55
CA MET A 1 -1.73 -12.68 -26.80
C MET A 1 -1.86 -12.81 -25.27
N LYS A 2 -2.94 -13.43 -24.72
CA LYS A 2 -3.15 -13.58 -23.26
C LYS A 2 -2.02 -14.33 -22.50
N VAL A 3 -1.32 -15.26 -23.15
CA VAL A 3 -0.23 -16.05 -22.53
C VAL A 3 1.06 -15.22 -22.38
N LEU A 4 1.41 -14.41 -23.38
CA LEU A 4 2.55 -13.49 -23.32
C LEU A 4 2.36 -12.42 -22.23
N TRP A 5 1.16 -11.87 -22.11
CA TRP A 5 0.81 -10.91 -21.06
C TRP A 5 0.96 -11.51 -19.65
N ARG A 6 0.47 -12.74 -19.44
CA ARG A 6 0.65 -13.47 -18.18
C ARG A 6 2.14 -13.71 -17.87
N ARG A 7 2.94 -14.11 -18.87
CA ARG A 7 4.39 -14.30 -18.68
C ARG A 7 5.12 -13.01 -18.33
N ALA A 8 4.78 -11.89 -18.97
CA ALA A 8 5.34 -10.59 -18.67
C ALA A 8 5.01 -10.13 -17.24
N LEU A 9 3.75 -10.30 -16.81
CA LEU A 9 3.34 -10.01 -15.43
C LEU A 9 4.04 -10.91 -14.41
N PHE A 10 4.29 -12.18 -14.75
CA PHE A 10 5.05 -13.09 -13.88
C PHE A 10 6.48 -12.59 -13.67
N ALA A 11 7.16 -12.24 -14.76
CA ALA A 11 8.52 -11.73 -14.72
C ALA A 11 8.60 -10.40 -13.96
N ALA A 12 7.65 -9.48 -14.21
CA ALA A 12 7.55 -8.23 -13.48
C ALA A 12 7.30 -8.45 -11.97
N GLY A 13 6.46 -9.43 -11.62
CA GLY A 13 6.23 -9.83 -10.22
C GLY A 13 7.52 -10.27 -9.52
N PHE A 14 8.36 -11.07 -10.20
CA PHE A 14 9.67 -11.46 -9.67
C PHE A 14 10.64 -10.29 -9.52
N VAL A 15 10.67 -9.38 -10.49
CA VAL A 15 11.49 -8.16 -10.41
C VAL A 15 11.09 -7.31 -9.20
N PHE A 16 9.79 -7.07 -9.02
CA PHE A 16 9.29 -6.33 -7.86
C PHE A 16 9.48 -7.06 -6.53
N LEU A 17 9.42 -8.39 -6.53
CA LEU A 17 9.71 -9.20 -5.34
C LEU A 17 11.17 -9.02 -4.91
N VAL A 18 12.11 -9.11 -5.85
CA VAL A 18 13.54 -8.93 -5.58
C VAL A 18 13.82 -7.50 -5.11
N ILE A 19 13.28 -6.50 -5.81
CA ILE A 19 13.46 -5.09 -5.40
C ILE A 19 12.83 -4.83 -4.03
N GLY A 20 11.65 -5.37 -3.77
CA GLY A 20 10.96 -5.23 -2.49
C GLY A 20 11.69 -5.91 -1.34
N ALA A 21 12.27 -7.10 -1.58
CA ALA A 21 13.10 -7.80 -0.60
C ALA A 21 14.38 -7.02 -0.29
N ILE A 22 15.06 -6.48 -1.31
CA ILE A 22 16.20 -5.58 -1.12
C ILE A 22 15.76 -4.32 -0.35
N GLY A 23 14.60 -3.76 -0.66
CA GLY A 23 14.07 -2.57 0.00
C GLY A 23 13.66 -2.76 1.45
N MET A 24 13.51 -4.00 1.93
CA MET A 24 13.37 -4.24 3.38
C MET A 24 14.70 -4.10 4.12
N ILE A 25 15.82 -4.29 3.43
CA ILE A 25 17.18 -4.18 4.01
C ILE A 25 17.74 -2.77 3.80
N VAL A 26 17.44 -2.15 2.65
CA VAL A 26 17.95 -0.83 2.28
C VAL A 26 17.09 0.28 2.93
N PRO A 27 17.64 1.05 3.89
CA PRO A 27 16.93 2.23 4.41
C PRO A 27 16.70 3.23 3.27
N MET A 28 15.53 3.88 3.24
CA MET A 28 14.97 4.77 2.18
C MET A 28 14.23 4.11 1.01
N LEU A 29 14.41 2.82 0.73
CA LEU A 29 13.63 2.19 -0.34
C LEU A 29 12.30 1.67 0.23
N PRO A 30 11.13 2.02 -0.34
CA PRO A 30 9.84 1.55 0.16
C PRO A 30 9.62 0.09 -0.24
N GLY A 31 10.33 -0.85 0.42
CA GLY A 31 10.26 -2.29 0.14
C GLY A 31 8.82 -2.83 0.18
N THR A 32 8.01 -2.34 1.11
CA THR A 32 6.59 -2.69 1.23
C THR A 32 5.78 -2.36 -0.03
N VAL A 33 6.02 -1.21 -0.67
CA VAL A 33 5.27 -0.81 -1.89
C VAL A 33 5.60 -1.76 -3.04
N PHE A 34 6.87 -2.10 -3.22
CA PHE A 34 7.29 -3.06 -4.25
C PHE A 34 6.78 -4.47 -3.97
N LEU A 35 6.74 -4.92 -2.71
CA LEU A 35 6.17 -6.21 -2.36
C LEU A 35 4.66 -6.28 -2.60
N ILE A 36 3.91 -5.18 -2.38
CA ILE A 36 2.49 -5.09 -2.71
C ILE A 36 2.29 -5.19 -4.23
N LEU A 37 3.11 -4.51 -5.04
CA LEU A 37 3.09 -4.62 -6.50
C LEU A 37 3.41 -6.04 -6.97
N ALA A 38 4.42 -6.68 -6.38
CA ALA A 38 4.77 -8.07 -6.65
C ALA A 38 3.59 -9.00 -6.36
N ALA A 39 2.96 -8.85 -5.20
CA ALA A 39 1.78 -9.62 -4.81
C ALA A 39 0.62 -9.42 -5.80
N TRP A 40 0.39 -8.19 -6.28
CA TRP A 40 -0.62 -7.91 -7.30
C TRP A 40 -0.31 -8.58 -8.64
N CYS A 41 0.95 -8.52 -9.09
CA CYS A 41 1.40 -9.20 -10.31
C CYS A 41 1.23 -10.72 -10.22
N PHE A 42 1.59 -11.32 -9.07
CA PHE A 42 1.45 -12.76 -8.85
C PHE A 42 0.00 -13.20 -8.71
N ALA A 43 -0.84 -12.42 -8.04
CA ALA A 43 -2.28 -12.71 -7.93
C ALA A 43 -2.95 -12.80 -9.32
N ARG A 44 -2.60 -11.90 -10.25
CA ARG A 44 -3.16 -11.94 -11.62
C ARG A 44 -2.64 -13.07 -12.49
N THR A 45 -1.49 -13.65 -12.13
CA THR A 45 -0.78 -14.61 -12.98
C THR A 45 -0.91 -16.05 -12.50
N SER A 46 -0.99 -16.25 -11.18
CA SER A 46 -1.01 -17.57 -10.53
C SER A 46 -2.20 -17.69 -9.57
N PRO A 47 -3.25 -18.45 -9.96
CA PRO A 47 -4.39 -18.74 -9.10
C PRO A 47 -3.99 -19.45 -7.80
N ARG A 48 -2.91 -20.24 -7.84
CA ARG A 48 -2.40 -20.98 -6.67
C ARG A 48 -1.76 -20.04 -5.64
N PHE A 49 -1.04 -19.00 -6.09
CA PHE A 49 -0.46 -18.00 -5.20
C PHE A 49 -1.54 -17.11 -4.58
N GLU A 50 -2.53 -16.69 -5.38
CA GLU A 50 -3.69 -15.95 -4.89
C GLU A 50 -4.43 -16.74 -3.80
N ALA A 51 -4.73 -18.01 -4.05
CA ALA A 51 -5.38 -18.87 -3.05
C ALA A 51 -4.52 -19.06 -1.78
N TRP A 52 -3.19 -19.18 -1.92
CA TRP A 52 -2.30 -19.24 -0.76
C TRP A 52 -2.31 -17.94 0.05
N LEU A 53 -2.23 -16.78 -0.62
CA LEU A 53 -2.22 -15.46 0.02
C LEU A 53 -3.53 -15.20 0.76
N LEU A 54 -4.67 -15.51 0.14
CA LEU A 54 -5.99 -15.38 0.75
C LEU A 54 -6.16 -16.33 1.94
N ASN A 55 -5.51 -17.49 1.95
CA ASN A 55 -5.56 -18.44 3.08
C ASN A 55 -4.46 -18.22 4.13
N HIS A 56 -3.56 -17.26 3.93
CA HIS A 56 -2.49 -16.96 4.88
C HIS A 56 -3.06 -16.41 6.20
N ARG A 57 -2.60 -16.93 7.35
CA ARG A 57 -3.15 -16.62 8.69
C ARG A 57 -3.19 -15.11 9.01
N TYR A 58 -2.16 -14.38 8.60
CA TYR A 58 -2.02 -12.95 8.92
C TYR A 58 -2.54 -12.00 7.83
N LEU A 59 -2.41 -12.39 6.56
CA LEU A 59 -2.73 -11.53 5.40
C LEU A 59 -4.13 -11.82 4.84
N GLY A 60 -4.54 -13.09 4.87
CA GLY A 60 -5.81 -13.54 4.34
C GLY A 60 -7.03 -12.82 4.91
N PRO A 61 -7.18 -12.69 6.25
CA PRO A 61 -8.33 -12.03 6.84
C PRO A 61 -8.44 -10.54 6.50
N SER A 62 -7.34 -9.82 6.31
CA SER A 62 -7.37 -8.40 5.93
C SER A 62 -7.66 -8.22 4.45
N VAL A 63 -7.05 -9.03 3.59
CA VAL A 63 -7.28 -9.00 2.14
C VAL A 63 -8.72 -9.40 1.79
N ARG A 64 -9.29 -10.44 2.42
CA ARG A 64 -10.68 -10.85 2.20
C ARG A 64 -11.68 -9.76 2.61
N ARG A 65 -11.52 -9.18 3.81
CA ARG A 65 -12.36 -8.07 4.26
C ARG A 65 -12.32 -6.87 3.31
N TRP A 66 -11.13 -6.55 2.79
CA TRP A 66 -10.99 -5.50 1.79
C TRP A 66 -11.70 -5.84 0.47
N GLN A 67 -11.65 -7.09 0.00
CA GLN A 67 -12.38 -7.51 -1.21
C GLN A 67 -13.90 -7.48 -1.04
N GLU A 68 -14.40 -7.86 0.13
CA GLU A 68 -15.84 -7.97 0.40
C GLU A 68 -16.50 -6.62 0.68
N THR A 69 -15.86 -5.78 1.51
CA THR A 69 -16.47 -4.55 2.04
C THR A 69 -15.65 -3.30 1.77
N GLY A 70 -14.39 -3.43 1.33
CA GLY A 70 -13.47 -2.30 1.23
C GLY A 70 -13.20 -1.62 2.57
N ALA A 71 -13.38 -2.35 3.69
CA ALA A 71 -13.27 -1.78 5.02
C ALA A 71 -11.82 -1.56 5.44
N ILE A 72 -11.55 -0.43 6.11
CA ILE A 72 -10.27 -0.11 6.73
C ILE A 72 -10.44 -0.22 8.25
N PRO A 73 -9.64 -1.04 8.95
CA PRO A 73 -9.73 -1.15 10.40
C PRO A 73 -9.54 0.21 11.09
N PRO A 74 -10.30 0.52 12.16
CA PRO A 74 -10.24 1.82 12.82
C PRO A 74 -8.84 2.14 13.37
N ILE A 75 -8.12 1.12 13.84
CA ILE A 75 -6.72 1.28 14.28
C ILE A 75 -5.79 1.73 13.14
N VAL A 76 -6.01 1.22 11.93
CA VAL A 76 -5.22 1.61 10.73
C VAL A 76 -5.58 3.03 10.31
N LYS A 77 -6.86 3.42 10.39
CA LYS A 77 -7.29 4.81 10.17
C LYS A 77 -6.61 5.76 11.16
N LEU A 78 -6.57 5.39 12.44
CA LEU A 78 -5.90 6.19 13.48
C LEU A 78 -4.41 6.36 13.17
N PHE A 79 -3.69 5.29 12.86
CA PHE A 79 -2.27 5.37 12.49
C PHE A 79 -2.03 6.25 11.24
N ALA A 80 -2.89 6.13 10.22
CA ALA A 80 -2.78 6.96 9.02
C ALA A 80 -2.99 8.45 9.33
N LEU A 81 -4.04 8.80 10.08
CA LEU A 81 -4.34 10.18 10.47
C LEU A 81 -3.26 10.75 11.40
N ALA A 82 -2.80 9.97 12.38
CA ALA A 82 -1.71 10.38 13.27
C ALA A 82 -0.41 10.65 12.49
N SER A 83 -0.13 9.84 11.46
CA SER A 83 1.02 10.04 10.58
C SER A 83 0.90 11.34 9.78
N PHE A 84 -0.28 11.68 9.26
CA PHE A 84 -0.49 12.94 8.53
C PHE A 84 -0.28 14.17 9.42
N VAL A 85 -0.78 14.13 10.65
CA VAL A 85 -0.57 15.20 11.63
C VAL A 85 0.91 15.31 12.00
N GLY A 86 1.57 14.18 12.23
CA GLY A 86 3.01 14.11 12.51
C GLY A 86 3.85 14.71 11.39
N THR A 87 3.59 14.36 10.13
CA THR A 87 4.34 14.91 8.99
C THR A 87 4.08 16.40 8.81
N LEU A 88 2.81 16.85 8.84
CA LEU A 88 2.49 18.28 8.69
C LEU A 88 3.12 19.14 9.79
N SER A 89 3.03 18.67 11.05
CA SER A 89 3.66 19.37 12.19
C SER A 89 5.18 19.40 12.08
N GLY A 90 5.80 18.31 11.62
CA GLY A 90 7.24 18.26 11.34
C GLY A 90 7.64 19.23 10.23
N THR A 91 6.95 19.20 9.09
CA THR A 91 7.21 20.10 7.96
C THR A 91 7.11 21.57 8.37
N TRP A 92 6.12 21.91 9.21
CA TRP A 92 5.98 23.27 9.77
C TRP A 92 7.12 23.62 10.72
N TYR A 93 7.50 22.71 11.63
CA TYR A 93 8.58 22.91 12.60
C TYR A 93 9.94 23.16 11.94
N PHE A 94 10.25 22.45 10.85
CA PHE A 94 11.49 22.66 10.09
C PHE A 94 11.47 23.88 9.16
N GLY A 95 10.37 24.65 9.14
CA GLY A 95 10.28 25.90 8.38
C GLY A 95 10.24 25.71 6.87
N ALA A 96 9.62 24.63 6.38
CA ALA A 96 9.49 24.40 4.94
C ALA A 96 8.69 25.52 4.24
N PRO A 97 8.93 25.78 2.94
CA PRO A 97 8.22 26.80 2.20
C PRO A 97 6.68 26.64 2.27
N PRO A 98 5.89 27.72 2.33
CA PRO A 98 4.42 27.64 2.43
C PRO A 98 3.76 26.84 1.32
N VAL A 99 4.36 26.82 0.12
CA VAL A 99 3.88 25.99 -1.00
C VAL A 99 3.94 24.49 -0.70
N VAL A 100 4.99 24.03 0.00
CA VAL A 100 5.14 22.63 0.40
C VAL A 100 4.06 22.25 1.39
N LEU A 101 3.83 23.08 2.41
CA LEU A 101 2.75 22.90 3.37
C LEU A 101 1.37 22.88 2.72
N GLY A 102 1.13 23.77 1.74
CA GLY A 102 -0.13 23.82 1.00
C GLY A 102 -0.39 22.56 0.17
N VAL A 103 0.63 22.08 -0.56
CA VAL A 103 0.54 20.85 -1.36
C VAL A 103 0.37 19.62 -0.48
N GLU A 104 1.16 19.50 0.58
CA GLU A 104 1.07 18.41 1.55
C GLU A 104 -0.32 18.35 2.21
N GLY A 105 -0.81 19.49 2.69
CA GLY A 105 -2.13 19.62 3.29
C GLY A 105 -3.26 19.22 2.33
N ALA A 106 -3.18 19.63 1.06
CA ALA A 106 -4.16 19.25 0.05
C ALA A 106 -4.17 17.74 -0.22
N VAL A 107 -2.98 17.11 -0.33
CA VAL A 107 -2.85 15.66 -0.53
C VAL A 107 -3.40 14.90 0.68
N PHE A 108 -3.04 15.29 1.90
CA PHE A 108 -3.52 14.62 3.11
C PHE A 108 -5.02 14.84 3.35
N ALA A 109 -5.57 15.98 2.98
CA ALA A 109 -7.02 16.21 3.02
C ALA A 109 -7.73 15.24 2.08
N ALA A 110 -7.27 15.08 0.83
CA ALA A 110 -7.84 14.14 -0.13
C ALA A 110 -7.74 12.68 0.38
N LEU A 111 -6.59 12.29 0.92
CA LEU A 111 -6.40 10.95 1.50
C LEU A 111 -7.27 10.73 2.75
N THR A 112 -7.44 11.75 3.59
CA THR A 112 -8.29 11.69 4.78
C THR A 112 -9.75 11.48 4.39
N VAL A 113 -10.25 12.24 3.41
CA VAL A 113 -11.61 12.04 2.87
C VAL A 113 -11.77 10.62 2.34
N PHE A 114 -10.79 10.11 1.58
CA PHE A 114 -10.82 8.73 1.10
C PHE A 114 -10.84 7.70 2.24
N ILE A 115 -9.99 7.85 3.27
CA ILE A 115 -9.89 6.89 4.38
C ILE A 115 -11.16 6.91 5.25
N VAL A 116 -11.71 8.09 5.52
CA VAL A 116 -12.88 8.25 6.37
C VAL A 116 -14.16 7.76 5.69
N THR A 117 -14.29 7.95 4.38
CA THR A 117 -15.44 7.46 3.60
C THR A 117 -15.48 5.92 3.45
N ARG A 118 -14.37 5.22 3.74
CA ARG A 118 -14.34 3.75 3.71
C ARG A 118 -15.03 3.17 4.94
N PRO A 119 -15.78 2.05 4.82
CA PRO A 119 -16.37 1.38 5.96
C PRO A 119 -15.34 1.03 7.05
N SER A 120 -15.76 1.08 8.30
CA SER A 120 -14.98 0.53 9.42
C SER A 120 -15.50 -0.89 9.66
N GLY A 121 -14.63 -1.89 9.53
CA GLY A 121 -14.96 -3.30 9.79
C GLY A 121 -14.12 -3.90 10.88
#